data_AF-A0A839I0I2-F1
#
_entry.id   AF-A0A839I0I2-F1
#
_cell.length_a   1.000
_cell.length_b   1.000
_cell.length_c   1.000
_cell.angle_alpha   90.00
_cell.angle_beta   90.00
_cell.angle_gamma   90.00
#
_symmetry.space_group_name_H-M   'P 1'
#
loop_
_entity.id
_entity.type
_entity.pdbx_description
1 polymer ?
#
loop_
_entity_poly.entity_id
_entity_poly.type
_entity_poly.pdbx_seq_one_letter_code
_entity_poly.pdbx_strand_id
1 'polypeptide(L)'
;MRANQQTGFSLLSIILSIILISFALMTLTILLFPRAEDSVKLIHSTKASELGAAVMDEIIGRKYDENSGPNGGIPECNSQSGKICSLAKTKVINGIPQCDDSLGKTCLGPDPDEIINGVPDRALFNDVDDFDGLSGSVKNVLGDDLGDIYPNFSISISVFYDANLDAIPDKVSGNSKRIVVDVIDPSGQHYLFSVIRGNF
;
A
#
# COMPACT_ATOMS: atom_id res chain seq x y z
N MET A 1 56.91 24.98 56.07
CA MET A 1 55.54 25.18 55.55
C MET A 1 55.65 25.79 54.16
N ARG A 2 55.28 25.07 53.09
CA ARG A 2 55.25 25.64 51.73
C ARG A 2 53.95 26.43 51.58
N ALA A 3 54.07 27.74 51.36
CA ALA A 3 52.92 28.60 51.08
C ALA A 3 52.33 28.22 49.71
N ASN A 4 51.05 27.88 49.71
CA ASN A 4 50.30 27.59 48.50
C ASN A 4 50.01 28.93 47.79
N GLN A 5 50.62 29.17 46.63
CA GLN A 5 50.35 30.37 45.84
C GLN A 5 48.94 30.23 45.24
N GLN A 6 48.01 31.07 45.69
CA GLN A 6 46.70 31.19 45.07
C GLN A 6 46.86 31.94 43.74
N THR A 7 46.90 31.21 42.64
CA THR A 7 46.81 31.77 41.29
C THR A 7 45.35 32.16 41.03
N GLY A 8 45.06 33.46 41.09
CA GLY A 8 43.76 34.01 40.70
C GLY A 8 43.53 33.89 39.18
N PHE A 9 42.27 33.74 38.78
CA PHE A 9 41.87 33.71 37.38
C PHE A 9 41.96 35.12 36.76
N SER A 10 42.49 35.22 35.53
CA SER A 10 42.47 36.44 34.74
C SER A 10 41.09 36.66 34.12
N LEU A 11 40.61 37.91 34.07
CA LEU A 11 39.37 38.29 33.38
C LEU A 11 39.32 37.75 31.94
N LEU A 12 40.45 37.73 31.26
CA LEU A 12 40.60 37.20 29.90
C LEU A 12 40.21 35.72 29.81
N SER A 13 40.60 34.93 30.80
CA SER A 13 40.32 33.49 30.82
C SER A 13 38.83 33.18 30.98
N ILE A 14 38.11 34.04 31.73
CA ILE A 14 36.67 33.93 31.91
C ILE A 14 35.95 34.26 30.59
N ILE A 15 36.36 35.32 29.90
CA ILE A 15 35.77 35.71 28.60
C ILE A 15 35.98 34.60 27.55
N LEU A 16 37.19 34.05 27.49
CA LEU A 16 37.53 32.99 26.52
C LEU A 16 36.74 31.71 26.80
N SER A 17 36.55 31.35 28.07
CA SER A 17 35.71 30.20 28.47
C SER A 17 34.25 30.35 28.05
N ILE A 18 33.65 31.54 28.28
CA ILE A 18 32.24 31.79 27.91
C ILE A 18 32.03 31.70 26.40
N ILE A 19 32.98 32.19 25.60
CA ILE A 19 32.93 32.09 24.12
C ILE A 19 32.98 30.62 23.69
N LEU A 20 33.90 29.83 24.25
CA LEU A 20 34.05 28.41 23.91
C LEU A 20 32.81 27.61 24.28
N ILE A 21 32.24 27.84 25.47
CA ILE A 21 31.03 27.15 25.93
C ILE A 21 29.83 27.54 25.06
N SER A 22 29.71 28.81 24.66
CA SER A 22 28.62 29.27 23.79
C SER A 22 28.67 28.60 22.41
N PHE A 23 29.87 28.50 21.82
CA PHE A 23 30.06 27.81 20.55
C PHE A 23 29.79 26.30 20.67
N ALA A 24 30.22 25.67 21.77
CA ALA A 24 29.95 24.26 22.04
C ALA A 24 28.44 23.97 22.19
N LEU A 25 27.70 24.82 22.91
CA LEU A 25 26.25 24.68 23.05
C LEU A 25 25.51 24.92 21.73
N MET A 26 25.96 25.89 20.93
CA MET A 26 25.35 26.19 19.63
C MET A 26 25.52 25.03 18.64
N THR A 27 26.72 24.43 18.57
CA THR A 27 26.97 23.26 17.72
C THR A 27 26.17 22.04 18.20
N LEU A 28 26.09 21.80 19.51
CA LEU A 28 25.29 20.71 20.08
C LEU A 28 23.80 20.86 19.79
N THR A 29 23.27 22.08 19.84
CA THR A 29 21.86 22.37 19.51
C THR A 29 21.57 22.05 18.04
N ILE A 30 22.46 22.45 17.12
CA ILE A 30 22.32 22.17 15.68
C ILE A 30 22.38 20.66 15.39
N LEU A 31 23.14 19.88 16.15
CA LEU A 31 23.25 18.43 15.96
C LEU A 31 22.06 17.63 16.52
N LEU A 32 21.38 18.12 17.55
CA LEU A 32 20.27 17.41 18.20
C LEU A 32 18.90 17.72 17.57
N PHE A 33 18.70 18.93 17.05
CA PHE A 33 17.42 19.33 16.49
C PHE A 33 16.94 18.61 15.21
N PRO A 34 17.78 18.13 14.26
CA PRO A 34 17.27 17.57 13.01
C PRO A 34 16.71 16.13 13.13
N ARG A 35 16.43 15.61 14.33
CA ARG A 35 16.01 14.20 14.54
C ARG A 35 14.49 13.98 14.62
N ALA A 36 13.70 15.04 14.79
CA ALA A 36 12.27 14.92 15.03
C ALA A 36 11.47 14.54 13.77
N GLU A 37 11.82 15.10 12.61
CA GLU A 37 11.08 14.88 11.36
C GLU A 37 11.33 13.49 10.74
N ASP A 38 12.57 12.99 10.82
CA ASP A 38 12.91 11.68 10.26
C ASP A 38 12.29 10.52 11.06
N SER A 39 12.02 10.74 12.36
CA SER A 39 11.40 9.73 13.23
C SER A 39 9.94 9.46 12.85
N VAL A 40 9.23 10.48 12.36
CA VAL A 40 7.83 10.36 11.94
C VAL A 40 7.71 9.55 10.65
N LYS A 41 8.59 9.80 9.68
CA LYS A 41 8.65 9.04 8.42
C LYS A 41 8.86 7.54 8.66
N LEU A 42 9.70 7.17 9.62
CA LEU A 42 9.91 5.77 9.99
C LEU A 42 8.62 5.12 10.49
N ILE A 43 7.87 5.79 11.38
CA ILE A 43 6.60 5.29 11.90
C ILE A 43 5.57 5.12 10.78
N HIS A 44 5.44 6.10 9.87
CA HIS A 44 4.54 5.99 8.72
C HIS A 44 4.93 4.84 7.79
N SER A 45 6.22 4.65 7.53
CA SER A 45 6.73 3.54 6.72
C SER A 45 6.41 2.18 7.32
N THR A 46 6.55 2.01 8.64
CA THR A 46 6.19 0.75 9.32
C THR A 46 4.69 0.50 9.23
N LYS A 47 3.86 1.50 9.53
CA LYS A 47 2.40 1.39 9.41
C LYS A 47 1.95 1.09 7.98
N ALA A 48 2.54 1.74 6.98
CA ALA A 48 2.24 1.50 5.58
C ALA A 48 2.59 0.06 5.17
N SER A 49 3.69 -0.49 5.69
CA SER A 49 4.12 -1.86 5.43
C SER A 49 3.21 -2.90 6.08
N GLU A 50 2.80 -2.67 7.32
CA GLU A 50 1.83 -3.53 8.02
C GLU A 50 0.48 -3.52 7.29
N LEU A 51 0.01 -2.35 6.89
CA LEU A 51 -1.24 -2.21 6.16
C LEU A 51 -1.17 -2.87 4.78
N GLY A 52 -0.09 -2.62 4.03
CA GLY A 52 0.12 -3.22 2.71
C GLY A 52 0.17 -4.74 2.77
N ALA A 53 0.87 -5.31 3.77
CA ALA A 53 0.90 -6.75 4.00
C ALA A 53 -0.48 -7.32 4.37
N ALA A 54 -1.22 -6.66 5.27
CA ALA A 54 -2.55 -7.11 5.69
C ALA A 54 -3.56 -7.09 4.53
N VAL A 55 -3.58 -6.03 3.73
CA VAL A 55 -4.43 -5.93 2.53
C VAL A 55 -4.03 -6.98 1.49
N MET A 56 -2.72 -7.19 1.30
CA MET A 56 -2.23 -8.19 0.36
C MET A 56 -2.64 -9.61 0.77
N ASP A 57 -2.50 -9.95 2.05
CA ASP A 57 -2.89 -11.26 2.58
C ASP A 57 -4.41 -11.50 2.46
N GLU A 58 -5.22 -10.45 2.62
CA GLU A 58 -6.66 -10.51 2.36
C GLU A 58 -6.95 -10.85 0.90
N ILE A 59 -6.34 -10.15 -0.06
CA ILE A 59 -6.61 -10.33 -1.49
C ILE A 59 -6.11 -11.70 -1.96
N ILE A 60 -4.87 -12.08 -1.62
CA ILE A 60 -4.28 -13.38 -2.02
C ILE A 60 -5.10 -14.55 -1.46
N GLY A 61 -5.71 -14.37 -0.29
CA GLY A 61 -6.56 -15.38 0.36
C GLY A 61 -7.87 -15.66 -0.38
N ARG A 62 -8.26 -14.84 -1.36
CA ARG A 62 -9.47 -15.03 -2.15
C ARG A 62 -9.28 -15.98 -3.32
N LYS A 63 -10.39 -16.37 -3.95
CA LYS A 63 -10.37 -17.18 -5.18
C LYS A 63 -9.69 -16.39 -6.29
N TYR A 64 -9.13 -17.09 -7.28
CA TYR A 64 -8.52 -16.41 -8.43
C TYR A 64 -9.53 -15.56 -9.22
N ASP A 65 -10.75 -16.06 -9.32
CA ASP A 65 -11.86 -15.56 -10.13
C ASP A 65 -13.15 -16.21 -9.61
N GLU A 66 -14.30 -15.61 -9.86
CA GLU A 66 -15.60 -16.12 -9.47
C GLU A 66 -15.86 -17.48 -10.13
N ASN A 67 -15.31 -17.66 -11.34
CA ASN A 67 -15.43 -18.87 -12.15
C ASN A 67 -14.35 -19.92 -11.87
N SER A 68 -13.35 -19.62 -11.05
CA SER A 68 -12.35 -20.60 -10.60
C SER A 68 -12.88 -21.47 -9.45
N GLY A 69 -12.35 -22.68 -9.31
CA GLY A 69 -12.78 -23.60 -8.25
C GLY A 69 -12.31 -23.20 -6.84
N PRO A 70 -12.94 -23.74 -5.78
CA PRO A 70 -12.71 -23.36 -4.39
C PRO A 70 -11.35 -23.82 -3.81
N ASN A 71 -10.70 -24.83 -4.42
CA ASN A 71 -9.46 -25.41 -3.91
C ASN A 71 -8.23 -24.77 -4.57
N GLY A 72 -7.99 -23.49 -4.30
CA GLY A 72 -6.87 -22.75 -4.91
C GLY A 72 -7.10 -22.30 -6.35
N GLY A 73 -8.22 -22.70 -6.95
CA GLY A 73 -8.54 -22.36 -8.33
C GLY A 73 -9.01 -23.54 -9.14
N ILE A 74 -8.90 -24.78 -8.64
CA ILE A 74 -9.19 -26.01 -9.40
C ILE A 74 -10.70 -26.37 -9.38
N PRO A 75 -11.37 -26.56 -10.54
CA PRO A 75 -10.84 -26.45 -11.90
C PRO A 75 -10.60 -24.98 -12.29
N GLU A 76 -9.45 -24.74 -12.90
CA GLU A 76 -9.01 -23.41 -13.29
C GLU A 76 -9.95 -22.79 -14.33
N CYS A 77 -10.23 -21.50 -14.20
CA CYS A 77 -11.04 -20.82 -15.21
C CYS A 77 -10.28 -20.76 -16.54
N ASN A 78 -10.96 -20.68 -17.68
CA ASN A 78 -10.39 -20.85 -19.02
C ASN A 78 -9.73 -22.23 -19.29
N SER A 79 -10.01 -23.26 -18.48
CA SER A 79 -9.67 -24.65 -18.83
C SER A 79 -10.75 -25.36 -19.63
N GLN A 80 -10.43 -26.56 -20.11
CA GLN A 80 -11.38 -27.41 -20.83
C GLN A 80 -12.59 -27.83 -19.98
N SER A 81 -12.43 -27.89 -18.65
CA SER A 81 -13.45 -28.32 -17.69
C SER A 81 -13.97 -27.17 -16.82
N GLY A 82 -13.30 -26.03 -16.85
CA GLY A 82 -13.62 -24.83 -16.08
C GLY A 82 -14.52 -23.87 -16.86
N LYS A 83 -15.09 -22.92 -16.12
CA LYS A 83 -15.82 -21.80 -16.71
C LYS A 83 -14.83 -20.76 -17.27
N ILE A 84 -15.31 -19.81 -18.05
CA ILE A 84 -14.47 -18.73 -18.60
C ILE A 84 -14.19 -17.72 -17.48
N CYS A 85 -12.97 -17.20 -17.39
CA CYS A 85 -12.63 -16.16 -16.40
C CYS A 85 -13.25 -14.80 -16.75
N SER A 86 -13.24 -13.88 -15.79
CA SER A 86 -13.49 -12.46 -16.02
C SER A 86 -12.62 -11.87 -17.14
N LEU A 87 -13.15 -10.89 -17.87
CA LEU A 87 -12.49 -10.29 -19.02
C LEU A 87 -11.52 -9.19 -18.61
N ALA A 88 -10.37 -9.16 -19.28
CA ALA A 88 -9.43 -8.03 -19.21
C ALA A 88 -10.10 -6.72 -19.69
N LYS A 89 -9.73 -5.60 -19.04
CA LYS A 89 -10.16 -4.24 -19.42
C LYS A 89 -9.39 -3.75 -20.66
N THR A 90 -9.82 -4.16 -21.84
CA THR A 90 -9.15 -3.87 -23.12
C THR A 90 -9.59 -2.60 -23.82
N LYS A 91 -10.74 -2.05 -23.45
CA LYS A 91 -11.37 -0.89 -24.07
C LYS A 91 -11.30 0.31 -23.12
N VAL A 92 -11.27 1.51 -23.69
CA VAL A 92 -11.39 2.76 -22.91
C VAL A 92 -12.62 3.49 -23.42
N ILE A 93 -13.62 3.67 -22.56
CA ILE A 93 -14.83 4.44 -22.86
C ILE A 93 -14.84 5.65 -21.92
N ASN A 94 -14.85 6.86 -22.48
CA ASN A 94 -14.82 8.11 -21.71
C ASN A 94 -13.64 8.21 -20.72
N GLY A 95 -12.49 7.62 -21.07
CA GLY A 95 -11.30 7.60 -20.21
C GLY A 95 -11.30 6.52 -19.12
N ILE A 96 -12.35 5.69 -19.04
CA ILE A 96 -12.46 4.59 -18.08
C ILE A 96 -12.11 3.27 -18.76
N PRO A 97 -11.13 2.50 -18.26
CA PRO A 97 -10.87 1.15 -18.72
C PRO A 97 -12.06 0.22 -18.47
N GLN A 98 -12.52 -0.47 -19.50
CA GLN A 98 -13.65 -1.40 -19.48
C GLN A 98 -13.32 -2.63 -20.34
N CYS A 99 -13.98 -3.75 -20.08
CA CYS A 99 -13.86 -4.91 -20.95
C CYS A 99 -14.79 -4.80 -22.17
N ASP A 100 -14.54 -5.63 -23.18
CA ASP A 100 -15.48 -5.84 -24.29
C ASP A 100 -16.54 -6.86 -23.87
N ASP A 101 -17.63 -6.38 -23.30
CA ASP A 101 -18.74 -7.16 -22.76
C ASP A 101 -19.67 -7.74 -23.85
N SER A 102 -19.32 -7.59 -25.13
CA SER A 102 -20.09 -8.12 -26.27
C SER A 102 -20.37 -9.63 -26.19
N LEU A 103 -19.67 -10.36 -25.32
CA LEU A 103 -19.81 -11.79 -25.07
C LEU A 103 -20.62 -12.14 -23.80
N GLY A 104 -21.20 -11.17 -23.10
CA GLY A 104 -21.98 -11.38 -21.87
C GLY A 104 -21.16 -11.91 -20.69
N LYS A 105 -19.89 -11.47 -20.60
CA LYS A 105 -18.94 -11.85 -19.55
C LYS A 105 -18.72 -10.69 -18.59
N THR A 106 -18.41 -11.01 -17.34
CA THR A 106 -17.98 -10.09 -16.29
C THR A 106 -16.61 -9.50 -16.63
N CYS A 107 -16.40 -8.22 -16.32
CA CYS A 107 -15.08 -7.59 -16.41
C CYS A 107 -14.37 -7.78 -15.07
N LEU A 108 -13.03 -7.72 -15.06
CA LEU A 108 -12.28 -7.54 -13.81
C LEU A 108 -12.89 -6.42 -12.95
N GLY A 109 -13.08 -6.67 -11.66
CA GLY A 109 -13.74 -5.77 -10.73
C GLY A 109 -14.88 -6.45 -10.00
N PRO A 110 -15.56 -5.72 -9.10
CA PRO A 110 -16.69 -6.25 -8.33
C PRO A 110 -17.81 -6.80 -9.23
N ASP A 111 -18.30 -7.98 -8.85
CA ASP A 111 -19.43 -8.62 -9.52
C ASP A 111 -20.76 -7.88 -9.27
N PRO A 112 -21.78 -8.04 -10.14
CA PRO A 112 -23.08 -7.39 -9.95
C PRO A 112 -23.74 -7.67 -8.59
N ASP A 113 -23.51 -8.87 -8.04
CA ASP A 113 -24.06 -9.30 -6.75
C ASP A 113 -23.31 -8.72 -5.54
N GLU A 114 -22.16 -8.07 -5.78
CA GLU A 114 -21.30 -7.46 -4.76
C GLU A 114 -21.46 -5.94 -4.70
N ILE A 115 -22.27 -5.39 -5.61
CA ILE A 115 -22.55 -3.96 -5.69
C ILE A 115 -23.91 -3.69 -5.05
N ILE A 116 -23.89 -3.08 -3.87
CA ILE A 116 -25.10 -2.69 -3.14
C ILE A 116 -25.37 -1.21 -3.36
N ASN A 117 -26.53 -0.87 -3.94
CA ASN A 117 -26.93 0.50 -4.26
C ASN A 117 -25.91 1.27 -5.13
N GLY A 118 -25.22 0.56 -6.04
CA GLY A 118 -24.21 1.14 -6.93
C GLY A 118 -22.85 1.36 -6.27
N VAL A 119 -22.62 0.83 -5.07
CA VAL A 119 -21.34 0.88 -4.36
C VAL A 119 -20.83 -0.54 -4.10
N PRO A 120 -19.58 -0.87 -4.44
CA PRO A 120 -18.99 -2.17 -4.09
C PRO A 120 -18.96 -2.39 -2.58
N ASP A 121 -19.44 -3.55 -2.14
CA ASP A 121 -19.41 -3.97 -0.74
C ASP A 121 -18.30 -5.00 -0.51
N ARG A 122 -17.28 -4.57 0.24
CA ARG A 122 -16.09 -5.38 0.52
C ARG A 122 -16.40 -6.68 1.28
N ALA A 123 -17.51 -6.72 2.02
CA ALA A 123 -17.93 -7.92 2.72
C ALA A 123 -18.41 -9.03 1.75
N LEU A 124 -18.78 -8.67 0.52
CA LEU A 124 -19.27 -9.59 -0.51
C LEU A 124 -18.17 -10.10 -1.44
N PHE A 125 -17.05 -9.39 -1.53
CA PHE A 125 -15.92 -9.78 -2.37
C PHE A 125 -15.48 -11.21 -2.06
N ASN A 126 -15.45 -12.04 -3.08
CA ASN A 126 -15.21 -13.48 -2.97
C ASN A 126 -13.99 -13.96 -3.77
N ASP A 127 -13.48 -13.12 -4.67
CA ASP A 127 -12.29 -13.38 -5.48
C ASP A 127 -11.27 -12.22 -5.43
N VAL A 128 -10.24 -12.32 -6.27
CA VAL A 128 -9.11 -11.40 -6.31
C VAL A 128 -9.43 -10.13 -7.08
N ASP A 129 -10.20 -10.22 -8.16
CA ASP A 129 -10.48 -9.09 -9.04
C ASP A 129 -11.59 -8.17 -8.55
N ASP A 130 -12.40 -8.60 -7.58
CA ASP A 130 -13.34 -7.73 -6.87
C ASP A 130 -12.67 -6.49 -6.26
N PHE A 131 -11.37 -6.58 -5.95
CA PHE A 131 -10.59 -5.47 -5.39
C PHE A 131 -10.09 -4.49 -6.46
N ASP A 132 -10.24 -4.79 -7.76
CA ASP A 132 -9.74 -3.92 -8.82
C ASP A 132 -10.40 -2.55 -8.83
N GLY A 133 -9.59 -1.50 -8.78
CA GLY A 133 -10.06 -0.12 -8.74
C GLY A 133 -10.58 0.34 -7.37
N LEU A 134 -10.48 -0.49 -6.33
CA LEU A 134 -10.79 -0.07 -4.97
C LEU A 134 -9.77 0.99 -4.52
N SER A 135 -10.26 2.15 -4.12
CA SER A 135 -9.42 3.24 -3.63
C SER A 135 -10.11 4.06 -2.54
N GLY A 136 -9.32 4.74 -1.71
CA GLY A 136 -9.83 5.66 -0.68
C GLY A 136 -9.37 5.30 0.72
N SER A 137 -10.22 5.57 1.72
CA SER A 137 -9.89 5.34 3.13
C SER A 137 -9.69 3.85 3.43
N VAL A 138 -8.84 3.59 4.42
CA VAL A 138 -8.52 2.24 4.86
C VAL A 138 -9.74 1.63 5.52
N LYS A 139 -10.14 0.44 5.07
CA LYS A 139 -11.25 -0.34 5.65
C LYS A 139 -10.79 -1.74 6.05
N ASN A 140 -11.52 -2.40 6.95
CA ASN A 140 -11.32 -3.82 7.26
C ASN A 140 -12.01 -4.73 6.21
N VAL A 141 -11.89 -6.04 6.39
CA VAL A 141 -12.53 -7.09 5.57
C VAL A 141 -14.06 -7.01 5.51
N LEU A 142 -14.70 -6.38 6.50
CA LEU A 142 -16.15 -6.19 6.55
C LEU A 142 -16.59 -4.83 5.98
N GLY A 143 -15.64 -4.00 5.53
CA GLY A 143 -15.91 -2.66 5.02
C GLY A 143 -16.00 -1.56 6.09
N ASP A 144 -15.74 -1.86 7.37
CA ASP A 144 -15.70 -0.84 8.42
C ASP A 144 -14.46 0.05 8.26
N ASP A 145 -14.61 1.34 8.51
CA ASP A 145 -13.53 2.31 8.41
C ASP A 145 -12.48 2.11 9.51
N LEU A 146 -11.21 2.18 9.13
CA LEU A 146 -10.04 2.07 10.02
C LEU A 146 -9.31 3.42 10.19
N GLY A 147 -9.99 4.54 9.91
CA GLY A 147 -9.44 5.89 9.99
C GLY A 147 -8.90 6.25 11.39
N ASP A 148 -9.41 5.64 12.46
CA ASP A 148 -8.90 5.85 13.82
C ASP A 148 -7.50 5.23 14.02
N ILE A 149 -7.19 4.12 13.33
CA ILE A 149 -5.93 3.39 13.45
C ILE A 149 -4.91 3.90 12.42
N TYR A 150 -5.40 4.21 11.23
CA TYR A 150 -4.64 4.70 10.06
C TYR A 150 -5.18 6.06 9.58
N PRO A 151 -5.07 7.12 10.40
CA PRO A 151 -5.62 8.43 10.04
C PRO A 151 -4.91 9.01 8.82
N ASN A 152 -5.69 9.45 7.84
CA ASN A 152 -5.22 10.01 6.56
C ASN A 152 -4.33 9.08 5.73
N PHE A 153 -4.33 7.78 6.01
CA PHE A 153 -3.83 6.80 5.05
C PHE A 153 -4.92 6.55 4.01
N SER A 154 -4.48 6.29 2.78
CA SER A 154 -5.36 5.78 1.73
C SER A 154 -4.69 4.64 1.00
N ILE A 155 -5.51 3.78 0.41
CA ILE A 155 -5.04 2.69 -0.44
C ILE A 155 -5.59 2.86 -1.85
N SER A 156 -4.86 2.35 -2.83
CA SER A 156 -5.34 2.13 -4.19
C SER A 156 -4.94 0.72 -4.62
N ILE A 157 -5.90 -0.06 -5.08
CA ILE A 157 -5.67 -1.43 -5.53
C ILE A 157 -5.94 -1.50 -7.03
N SER A 158 -5.04 -2.16 -7.74
CA SER A 158 -5.25 -2.53 -9.14
C SER A 158 -4.93 -3.99 -9.34
N VAL A 159 -5.81 -4.67 -10.07
CA VAL A 159 -5.69 -6.07 -10.41
C VAL A 159 -5.84 -6.20 -11.92
N PHE A 160 -4.86 -6.82 -12.55
CA PHE A 160 -4.88 -7.02 -14.00
C PHE A 160 -4.20 -8.32 -14.39
N TYR A 161 -4.54 -8.86 -15.54
CA TYR A 161 -3.84 -10.02 -16.09
C TYR A 161 -2.41 -9.63 -16.47
N ASP A 162 -1.45 -10.46 -16.08
CA ASP A 162 -0.02 -10.31 -16.38
C ASP A 162 0.60 -11.71 -16.55
N ALA A 163 0.28 -12.36 -17.66
CA ALA A 163 0.72 -13.71 -17.97
C ALA A 163 2.18 -13.77 -18.40
N ASN A 164 2.71 -12.69 -18.97
CA ASN A 164 4.11 -12.57 -19.38
C ASN A 164 5.03 -11.98 -18.30
N LEU A 165 4.47 -11.57 -17.15
CA LEU A 165 5.17 -11.06 -15.97
C LEU A 165 5.93 -9.76 -16.20
N ASP A 166 5.48 -8.94 -17.15
CA ASP A 166 6.12 -7.66 -17.50
C ASP A 166 5.58 -6.46 -16.70
N ALA A 167 4.61 -6.69 -15.82
CA ALA A 167 3.90 -5.68 -15.03
C ALA A 167 3.10 -4.67 -15.87
N ILE A 168 2.73 -5.04 -17.09
CA ILE A 168 1.84 -4.29 -17.97
C ILE A 168 0.52 -5.07 -18.08
N PRO A 169 -0.65 -4.39 -17.99
CA PRO A 169 -1.93 -5.06 -18.17
C PRO A 169 -2.05 -5.76 -19.53
N ASP A 170 -2.22 -7.07 -19.48
CA ASP A 170 -2.51 -7.88 -20.66
C ASP A 170 -3.91 -7.58 -21.20
N LYS A 171 -4.03 -7.70 -22.52
CA LYS A 171 -5.32 -7.53 -23.22
C LYS A 171 -6.16 -8.80 -23.26
N VAL A 172 -5.69 -9.88 -22.68
CA VAL A 172 -6.34 -11.19 -22.71
C VAL A 172 -6.38 -11.75 -21.30
N SER A 173 -7.47 -12.44 -20.97
CA SER A 173 -7.54 -13.19 -19.71
C SER A 173 -6.50 -14.29 -19.72
N GLY A 174 -5.53 -14.19 -18.82
CA GLY A 174 -4.41 -15.12 -18.66
C GLY A 174 -4.59 -16.05 -17.47
N ASN A 175 -3.52 -16.79 -17.15
CA ASN A 175 -3.47 -17.67 -15.97
C ASN A 175 -2.82 -17.01 -14.74
N SER A 176 -2.47 -15.73 -14.85
CA SER A 176 -1.80 -14.95 -13.81
C SER A 176 -2.46 -13.58 -13.73
N LYS A 177 -2.86 -13.18 -12.52
CA LYS A 177 -3.29 -11.81 -12.20
C LYS A 177 -2.17 -11.18 -11.36
N ARG A 178 -1.75 -9.96 -11.71
CA ARG A 178 -0.93 -9.11 -10.85
C ARG A 178 -1.85 -8.29 -9.98
N ILE A 179 -1.57 -8.31 -8.69
CA ILE A 179 -2.19 -7.42 -7.70
C ILE A 179 -1.15 -6.36 -7.36
N VAL A 180 -1.55 -5.10 -7.39
CA VAL A 180 -0.74 -3.96 -6.95
C VAL A 180 -1.53 -3.21 -5.88
N VAL A 181 -0.95 -3.10 -4.70
CA VAL A 181 -1.47 -2.32 -3.58
C VAL A 181 -0.55 -1.12 -3.38
N ASP A 182 -1.08 0.08 -3.60
CA ASP A 182 -0.40 1.34 -3.32
C ASP A 182 -0.96 1.92 -2.01
N VAL A 183 -0.12 1.97 -0.97
CA VAL A 183 -0.45 2.58 0.31
C VAL A 183 0.13 3.99 0.34
N ILE A 184 -0.73 4.98 0.50
CA ILE A 184 -0.38 6.39 0.57
C ILE A 184 -0.47 6.84 2.02
N ASP A 185 0.63 7.34 2.57
CA ASP A 185 0.67 7.85 3.93
C ASP A 185 0.17 9.32 4.02
N PRO A 186 -0.01 9.87 5.24
CA PRO A 186 -0.46 11.25 5.44
C PRO A 186 0.48 12.33 4.90
N SER A 187 1.73 11.99 4.60
CA SER A 187 2.70 12.89 3.96
C SER A 187 2.63 12.86 2.43
N GLY A 188 1.83 11.95 1.87
CA GLY A 188 1.72 11.70 0.43
C GLY A 188 2.79 10.76 -0.10
N GLN A 189 3.53 10.06 0.77
CA GLN A 189 4.50 9.06 0.35
C GLN A 189 3.79 7.78 -0.05
N HIS A 190 4.19 7.23 -1.21
CA HIS A 190 3.67 5.98 -1.77
C HIS A 190 4.52 4.78 -1.35
N TYR A 191 3.85 3.70 -0.99
CA TYR A 191 4.44 2.40 -0.65
C TYR A 191 3.76 1.33 -1.51
N LEU A 192 4.50 0.85 -2.51
CA LEU A 192 3.99 -0.07 -3.54
C LEU A 192 4.31 -1.52 -3.19
N PHE A 193 3.27 -2.36 -3.14
CA PHE A 193 3.36 -3.80 -2.97
C PHE A 193 2.79 -4.49 -4.20
N SER A 194 3.43 -5.56 -4.68
CA SER A 194 2.91 -6.34 -5.79
C SER A 194 3.17 -7.83 -5.61
N VAL A 195 2.19 -8.63 -6.01
CA VAL A 195 2.25 -10.09 -6.06
C VAL A 195 1.59 -10.60 -7.33
N ILE A 196 1.89 -11.84 -7.68
CA ILE A 196 1.20 -12.57 -8.73
C ILE A 196 0.36 -13.67 -8.09
N ARG A 197 -0.93 -13.72 -8.46
CA ARG A 197 -1.81 -14.84 -8.17
C ARG A 197 -2.00 -15.67 -9.44
N GLY A 198 -1.72 -16.97 -9.35
CA GLY A 198 -2.00 -17.94 -10.42
C GLY A 198 -3.43 -18.47 -10.40
N ASN A 199 -3.88 -19.08 -11.49
CA ASN A 199 -5.23 -19.65 -11.67
C ASN A 199 -5.40 -21.08 -11.09
N PHE A 200 -4.47 -21.56 -10.26
CA PHE A 200 -4.42 -22.92 -9.73
C PHE A 200 -4.17 -22.95 -8.23
#